data_AF-A0A1V5VYU4-F1
#
_entry.id   AF-A0A1V5VYU4-F1
#
_cell.length_a   1.000
_cell.length_b   1.000
_cell.length_c   1.000
_cell.angle_alpha   90.00
_cell.angle_beta   90.00
_cell.angle_gamma   90.00
#
_symmetry.space_group_name_H-M   'P 1'
#
loop_
_entity.id
_entity.type
_entity.pdbx_description
1 polymer ?
#
loop_
_entity_poly.entity_id
_entity_poly.type
_entity_poly.pdbx_seq_one_letter_code
_entity_poly.pdbx_strand_id
1 'polypeptide(L)'
;MKWWILYLILAVVIGAIVAGYFFLKKKMEEKISLQKDLVDQHKVTTQILVLEKRMDKVDNANIPKNVVAQIPKIYKIKKVPIVKAKIGPQVMDLLCDEEVFEKIPEKKTINVELAGIFIAGIKSAKAKGKK
;
A
#
# COMPACT_ATOMS: atom_id res chain seq x y z
N MET A 1 -29.97 -27.94 37.14
CA MET A 1 -30.19 -27.24 35.85
C MET A 1 -29.32 -27.91 34.78
N LYS A 2 -29.87 -28.25 33.61
CA LYS A 2 -29.16 -29.00 32.56
C LYS A 2 -28.12 -28.11 31.86
N TRP A 3 -26.88 -28.16 32.36
CA TRP A 3 -25.74 -27.34 31.90
C TRP A 3 -25.43 -27.50 30.40
N TRP A 4 -25.83 -28.64 29.79
CA TRP A 4 -25.64 -28.92 28.37
C TRP A 4 -26.41 -27.96 27.44
N ILE A 5 -27.59 -27.47 27.84
CA ILE A 5 -28.33 -26.46 27.04
C ILE A 5 -27.49 -25.19 26.88
N LEU A 6 -26.76 -24.81 27.94
CA LEU A 6 -25.96 -23.59 28.00
C LEU A 6 -24.74 -23.68 27.06
N TYR A 7 -24.10 -24.85 27.01
CA TYR A 7 -23.02 -25.13 26.05
C TYR A 7 -23.50 -25.15 24.59
N LEU A 8 -24.72 -25.66 24.33
CA LEU A 8 -25.28 -25.72 22.98
C LEU A 8 -25.59 -24.32 22.44
N ILE A 9 -26.19 -23.46 23.28
CA ILE A 9 -26.43 -22.05 22.94
C ILE A 9 -25.11 -21.32 22.68
N LEU A 10 -24.10 -21.53 23.53
CA LEU A 10 -22.78 -20.93 23.37
C LEU A 10 -22.11 -21.35 22.05
N ALA A 11 -22.19 -22.63 21.68
CA ALA A 11 -21.64 -23.14 20.42
C ALA A 11 -22.30 -22.49 19.19
N VAL A 12 -23.62 -22.29 19.21
CA VAL A 12 -24.35 -21.62 18.11
C VAL A 12 -23.94 -20.16 17.98
N VAL A 13 -23.79 -19.45 19.10
CA VAL A 13 -23.37 -18.03 19.10
C VAL A 13 -21.94 -17.88 18.56
N ILE A 14 -21.01 -18.74 18.99
CA ILE A 14 -19.63 -18.72 18.49
C ILE A 14 -19.60 -19.04 16.98
N GLY A 15 -20.37 -20.04 16.53
CA GLY A 15 -20.48 -20.40 15.12
C GLY A 15 -20.97 -19.23 14.25
N ALA A 16 -21.98 -18.49 14.72
CA ALA A 16 -22.51 -17.32 14.01
C ALA A 16 -21.48 -16.19 13.92
N ILE A 17 -20.73 -15.91 14.99
CA ILE A 17 -19.68 -14.87 15.01
C ILE A 17 -18.55 -15.21 14.02
N VAL A 18 -18.07 -16.45 14.03
CA VAL A 18 -16.99 -16.89 13.12
C VAL A 18 -17.43 -16.82 11.66
N ALA A 19 -18.64 -17.29 11.35
CA ALA A 19 -19.19 -17.23 10.00
C ALA A 19 -19.35 -15.79 9.50
N GLY A 20 -19.85 -14.89 10.35
CA GLY A 20 -19.98 -13.46 10.05
C GLY A 20 -18.61 -12.81 9.77
N TYR A 21 -17.62 -13.07 10.61
CA TYR A 21 -16.26 -12.53 10.42
C TYR A 21 -15.61 -13.01 9.12
N PHE A 22 -15.75 -14.30 8.80
CA PHE A 22 -15.17 -14.88 7.58
C PHE A 22 -15.80 -14.29 6.31
N PHE A 23 -17.11 -14.05 6.32
CA PHE A 23 -17.82 -13.44 5.20
C PHE A 23 -17.41 -11.98 4.96
N LEU A 24 -17.29 -11.19 6.03
CA LEU A 24 -16.81 -9.80 5.98
C LEU A 24 -15.37 -9.72 5.46
N LYS A 25 -14.50 -10.60 5.97
CA LYS A 25 -13.09 -10.65 5.55
C LYS A 25 -12.97 -10.95 4.05
N LYS A 26 -13.67 -11.98 3.55
CA LYS A 26 -13.62 -12.38 2.13
C LYS A 26 -14.09 -11.26 1.19
N LYS A 27 -15.18 -10.55 1.56
CA LYS A 27 -15.69 -9.41 0.79
C LYS A 27 -14.73 -8.21 0.76
N MET A 28 -13.96 -7.98 1.82
CA MET A 28 -12.96 -6.93 1.84
C MET A 28 -11.75 -7.26 0.98
N GLU A 29 -11.31 -8.51 1.02
CA GLU A 29 -10.13 -8.98 0.31
C GLU A 29 -10.27 -8.86 -1.21
N GLU A 30 -11.43 -9.24 -1.76
CA GLU A 30 -11.74 -9.11 -3.20
C GLU A 30 -11.74 -7.67 -3.71
N LYS A 31 -12.22 -6.72 -2.89
CA LYS A 31 -12.23 -5.29 -3.28
C LYS A 31 -10.82 -4.71 -3.32
N ILE A 32 -9.96 -5.16 -2.42
CA ILE A 32 -8.56 -4.72 -2.36
C ILE A 32 -7.76 -5.31 -3.51
N SER A 33 -7.96 -6.58 -3.87
CA SER A 33 -7.24 -7.22 -4.97
C SER A 33 -7.58 -6.61 -6.32
N LEU A 34 -8.87 -6.40 -6.62
CA LEU A 34 -9.30 -5.78 -7.88
C LEU A 34 -8.76 -4.36 -8.05
N GLN A 35 -8.67 -3.59 -6.96
CA GLN A 35 -8.04 -2.26 -7.02
C GLN A 35 -6.53 -2.37 -7.24
N LYS A 36 -5.85 -3.32 -6.61
CA LYS A 36 -4.42 -3.55 -6.80
C LYS A 36 -4.10 -3.93 -8.25
N ASP A 37 -4.87 -4.81 -8.87
CA ASP A 37 -4.62 -5.25 -10.25
C ASP A 37 -4.75 -4.10 -11.26
N LEU A 38 -5.76 -3.24 -11.10
CA LEU A 38 -5.93 -2.05 -11.95
C LEU A 38 -4.79 -1.04 -11.76
N VAL A 39 -4.35 -0.83 -10.52
CA VAL A 39 -3.19 0.03 -10.21
C VAL A 39 -1.92 -0.55 -10.84
N ASP A 40 -1.77 -1.87 -10.82
CA ASP A 40 -0.60 -2.54 -11.35
C ASP A 40 -0.53 -2.52 -12.89
N GLN A 41 -1.67 -2.53 -13.57
CA GLN A 41 -1.75 -2.41 -15.02
C GLN A 41 -1.33 -1.03 -15.54
N HIS A 42 -1.41 0.02 -14.71
CA HIS A 42 -1.05 1.40 -15.07
C HIS A 42 0.35 1.80 -14.59
N LYS A 43 1.25 0.83 -14.34
CA LYS A 43 2.64 1.11 -13.97
C LYS A 43 3.39 1.78 -15.13
N VAL A 44 3.90 2.98 -14.88
CA VAL A 44 4.79 3.71 -15.78
C VAL A 44 6.20 3.70 -15.19
N THR A 45 7.18 3.26 -15.98
CA THR A 45 8.58 3.35 -15.56
C THR A 45 9.06 4.79 -15.73
N THR A 46 9.53 5.41 -14.65
CA THR A 46 10.05 6.78 -14.68
C THR A 46 11.35 6.87 -13.91
N GLN A 47 12.28 7.68 -14.43
CA GLN A 47 13.50 8.01 -13.74
C GLN A 47 13.24 9.14 -12.73
N ILE A 48 13.57 8.89 -11.47
CA ILE A 48 13.37 9.86 -10.39
C ILE A 48 14.67 10.08 -9.63
N LEU A 49 14.90 11.31 -9.16
CA LEU A 49 15.95 11.60 -8.19
C LEU A 49 15.35 11.59 -6.80
N VAL A 50 15.75 10.62 -5.98
CA VAL A 50 15.29 10.51 -4.60
C VAL A 50 16.02 11.56 -3.76
N LEU A 51 15.29 12.48 -3.15
CA LEU A 51 15.86 13.53 -2.31
C LEU A 51 15.95 13.06 -0.85
N GLU A 52 14.84 12.55 -0.33
CA GLU A 52 14.66 12.21 1.07
C GLU A 52 13.64 11.07 1.21
N LYS A 53 13.82 10.22 2.21
CA LYS A 53 12.84 9.21 2.63
C LYS A 53 12.40 9.51 4.06
N ARG A 54 11.09 9.53 4.31
CA ARG A 54 10.51 9.86 5.62
C ARG A 54 9.24 9.06 5.89
N MET A 55 8.98 8.76 7.17
CA MET A 55 7.72 8.14 7.61
C MET A 55 6.79 9.24 8.13
N ASP A 56 5.74 9.56 7.37
CA ASP A 56 4.84 10.68 7.69
C ASP A 56 3.39 10.33 7.33
N LYS A 57 2.45 11.20 7.68
CA LYS A 57 1.04 11.05 7.29
C LYS A 57 0.84 11.53 5.87
N VAL A 58 -0.10 10.90 5.16
CA VAL A 58 -0.52 11.28 3.80
C VAL A 58 -0.95 12.76 3.74
N ASP A 59 -1.55 13.28 4.81
CA ASP A 59 -2.02 14.67 4.87
C ASP A 59 -0.87 15.71 4.88
N ASN A 60 0.33 15.31 5.30
CA ASN A 60 1.53 16.16 5.31
C ASN A 60 2.37 16.01 4.03
N ALA A 61 1.97 15.12 3.13
CA ALA A 61 2.69 14.85 1.89
C ALA A 61 2.19 15.77 0.78
N ASN A 62 3.10 16.24 -0.09
CA ASN A 62 2.75 17.04 -1.27
C ASN A 62 2.19 16.14 -2.39
N ILE A 63 0.98 15.63 -2.17
CA ILE A 63 0.28 14.69 -3.05
C ILE A 63 -0.96 15.37 -3.65
N PRO A 64 -1.27 15.15 -4.93
CA PRO A 64 -2.50 15.66 -5.55
C PRO A 64 -3.77 15.29 -4.78
N LYS A 65 -4.62 16.28 -4.49
CA LYS A 65 -5.83 16.14 -3.65
C LYS A 65 -6.82 15.09 -4.19
N ASN A 66 -6.88 14.91 -5.51
CA ASN A 66 -7.71 13.91 -6.17
C ASN A 66 -7.29 12.47 -5.81
N VAL A 67 -6.00 12.23 -5.55
CA VAL A 67 -5.51 10.91 -5.15
C VAL A 67 -5.62 10.72 -3.64
N VAL A 68 -5.35 11.77 -2.85
CA VAL A 68 -5.56 11.74 -1.39
C VAL A 68 -7.02 11.42 -1.04
N ALA A 69 -7.98 11.92 -1.81
CA ALA A 69 -9.40 11.61 -1.60
C ALA A 69 -9.72 10.11 -1.74
N GLN A 70 -9.02 9.39 -2.63
CA GLN A 70 -9.24 7.97 -2.92
C GLN A 70 -8.55 7.03 -1.92
N ILE A 71 -7.54 7.52 -1.19
CA ILE A 71 -6.83 6.72 -0.19
C ILE A 71 -7.79 6.34 0.95
N PRO A 72 -7.87 5.05 1.34
CA PRO A 72 -8.71 4.62 2.46
C PRO A 72 -8.32 5.34 3.76
N LYS A 73 -9.32 5.71 4.58
CA LYS A 73 -9.11 6.49 5.82
C LYS A 73 -8.04 5.89 6.75
N ILE A 74 -7.89 4.58 6.79
CA ILE A 74 -6.90 3.90 7.63
C ILE A 74 -5.46 4.31 7.31
N TYR A 75 -5.15 4.54 6.02
CA TYR A 75 -3.81 4.95 5.57
C TYR A 75 -3.54 6.44 5.78
N LYS A 76 -4.58 7.27 5.94
CA LYS A 76 -4.42 8.70 6.26
C LYS A 76 -3.99 8.93 7.71
N ILE A 77 -4.45 8.06 8.61
CA ILE A 77 -4.22 8.19 10.05
C ILE A 77 -2.85 7.64 10.44
N LYS A 78 -2.42 6.54 9.80
CA LYS A 78 -1.13 5.90 10.06
C LYS A 78 0.03 6.65 9.40
N LYS A 79 1.22 6.54 10.00
CA LYS A 79 2.46 6.95 9.33
C LYS A 79 2.76 5.95 8.22
N VAL A 80 2.96 6.46 7.02
CA VAL A 80 3.27 5.67 5.83
C VAL A 80 4.63 6.08 5.28
N PRO A 81 5.37 5.16 4.64
CA PRO A 81 6.63 5.47 3.99
C PRO A 81 6.40 6.39 2.79
N ILE A 82 7.03 7.56 2.85
CA ILE A 82 6.96 8.60 1.84
C ILE A 82 8.38 8.88 1.33
N VAL A 83 8.53 8.92 0.02
CA VAL A 83 9.77 9.22 -0.68
C VAL A 83 9.59 10.54 -1.42
N LYS A 84 10.30 11.57 -0.98
CA LYS A 84 10.34 12.85 -1.70
C LYS A 84 11.28 12.69 -2.88
N ALA A 85 10.74 12.81 -4.08
CA ALA A 85 11.49 12.61 -5.31
C ALA A 85 11.26 13.72 -6.32
N LYS A 86 12.30 14.02 -7.09
CA LYS A 86 12.22 14.91 -8.23
C LYS A 86 11.99 14.08 -9.49
N ILE A 87 10.85 14.29 -10.13
CA ILE A 87 10.48 13.70 -11.40
C ILE A 87 10.64 14.78 -12.47
N GLY A 88 11.70 14.68 -13.27
CA GLY A 88 12.07 15.71 -14.23
C GLY A 88 12.24 17.08 -13.53
N PRO A 89 11.41 18.10 -13.83
CA PRO A 89 11.48 19.41 -13.19
C PRO A 89 10.72 19.51 -11.85
N GLN A 90 9.74 18.65 -11.59
CA GLN A 90 8.83 18.78 -10.44
C GLN A 90 9.28 17.92 -9.25
N VAL A 91 9.11 18.44 -8.03
CA VAL A 91 9.36 17.71 -6.77
C VAL A 91 8.01 17.28 -6.20
N MET A 92 7.85 15.99 -5.96
CA MET A 92 6.63 15.42 -5.39
C MET A 92 6.95 14.39 -4.31
N ASP A 93 5.99 14.19 -3.41
CA ASP A 93 6.05 13.14 -2.41
C ASP A 93 5.34 11.89 -2.96
N LEU A 94 6.07 10.78 -3.02
CA LEU A 94 5.59 9.49 -3.50
C LEU A 94 5.38 8.54 -2.33
N LEU A 95 4.36 7.69 -2.41
CA LEU A 95 4.11 6.62 -1.46
C LEU A 95 4.82 5.35 -1.92
N CYS A 96 5.22 4.48 -1.01
CA CYS A 96 5.74 3.16 -1.35
C CYS A 96 5.31 2.11 -0.32
N ASP A 97 5.62 0.84 -0.57
CA ASP A 97 5.56 -0.20 0.46
C ASP A 97 6.84 -0.21 1.30
N GLU A 98 6.77 -0.75 2.52
CA GLU A 98 7.91 -0.85 3.44
C GLU A 98 9.08 -1.61 2.80
N GLU A 99 8.80 -2.72 2.10
CA GLU A 99 9.83 -3.51 1.41
C GLU A 99 10.56 -2.73 0.31
N VAL A 100 9.87 -1.76 -0.33
CA VAL A 100 10.44 -0.91 -1.37
C VAL A 100 11.19 0.25 -0.72
N PHE A 101 10.65 0.82 0.37
CA PHE A 101 11.26 1.91 1.13
C PHE A 101 12.67 1.59 1.63
N GLU A 102 12.89 0.35 2.09
CA GLU A 102 14.22 -0.10 2.52
C GLU A 102 15.21 -0.20 1.37
N LYS A 103 14.74 -0.61 0.19
CA LYS A 103 15.57 -0.82 -1.01
C LYS A 103 15.90 0.48 -1.75
N ILE A 104 15.14 1.55 -1.51
CA ILE A 104 15.37 2.85 -2.18
C ILE A 104 16.58 3.55 -1.55
N PRO A 105 17.64 3.82 -2.34
CA PRO A 105 18.74 4.65 -1.88
C PRO A 105 18.33 6.13 -1.85
N GLU A 106 18.72 6.84 -0.78
CA GLU A 106 18.59 8.29 -0.71
C GLU A 106 19.61 9.00 -1.60
N LYS A 107 19.28 10.21 -2.08
CA LYS A 107 20.16 11.12 -2.84
C LYS A 107 20.70 10.53 -4.14
N LYS A 108 20.04 9.52 -4.71
CA LYS A 108 20.43 8.87 -5.97
C LYS A 108 19.31 8.90 -6.99
N THR A 109 19.70 8.91 -8.26
CA THR A 109 18.78 8.75 -9.38
C THR A 109 18.55 7.26 -9.64
N ILE A 110 17.29 6.84 -9.61
CA ILE A 110 16.88 5.45 -9.87
C ILE A 110 15.70 5.42 -10.83
N ASN A 111 15.57 4.33 -11.58
CA ASN A 111 14.37 4.08 -12.35
C ASN A 111 13.39 3.29 -11.47
N VAL A 112 12.16 3.77 -11.38
CA VAL A 112 11.11 3.13 -10.58
C VAL A 112 9.86 2.93 -11.41
N GLU A 113 9.05 1.96 -11.01
CA GLU A 113 7.70 1.77 -11.53
C GLU A 113 6.74 2.59 -10.67
N LEU A 114 6.10 3.58 -11.29
CA LEU A 114 5.11 4.44 -10.66
C LEU A 114 3.72 4.02 -11.11
N ALA A 115 2.84 3.77 -10.15
CA ALA A 115 1.40 3.70 -10.35
C ALA A 115 0.79 4.99 -9.78
N GLY A 116 0.77 6.04 -10.60
CA GLY A 116 0.40 7.39 -10.13
C GLY A 116 1.40 7.92 -9.11
N ILE A 117 0.97 8.03 -7.84
CA ILE A 117 1.78 8.52 -6.71
C ILE A 117 2.47 7.40 -5.94
N PHE A 118 2.20 6.13 -6.30
CA PHE A 118 2.69 4.97 -5.59
C PHE A 118 3.88 4.35 -6.34
N ILE A 119 4.96 4.04 -5.63
CA ILE A 119 6.12 3.33 -6.15
C ILE A 119 5.87 1.85 -5.95
N ALA A 120 5.57 1.16 -7.05
CA ALA A 120 5.31 -0.28 -7.04
C ALA A 120 6.61 -1.10 -6.95
N GLY A 121 7.72 -0.55 -7.46
CA GLY A 121 9.00 -1.25 -7.45
C GLY A 121 10.14 -0.44 -8.05
N ILE A 122 11.37 -0.90 -7.81
CA ILE A 122 12.57 -0.32 -8.39
C ILE A 122 12.96 -1.14 -9.63
N LYS A 123 13.00 -0.51 -10.80
CA LYS A 123 13.70 -1.08 -11.95
C LYS A 123 15.17 -0.74 -11.85
N SER A 124 15.92 -1.63 -11.20
CA SER A 124 17.37 -1.54 -11.22
C SER A 124 17.86 -1.55 -12.67
N ALA A 125 18.62 -0.53 -13.07
CA ALA A 125 19.38 -0.52 -14.31
C ALA A 125 20.59 -1.49 -14.22
N LYS A 126 20.35 -2.74 -13.80
CA LYS A 126 21.31 -3.84 -13.91
C LYS A 126 20.80 -4.79 -15.00
N ALA A 127 20.94 -4.36 -16.25
CA ALA A 127 21.09 -5.34 -17.30
C ALA A 127 22.48 -5.99 -17.14
N LYS A 128 22.45 -7.31 -16.91
CA LYS A 128 23.48 -8.36 -17.15
C LYS A 128 24.12 -9.03 -15.93
N GLY A 129 23.89 -10.34 -15.88
CA GLY A 129 24.76 -11.31 -15.23
C GLY A 129 24.08 -12.63 -14.91
N LYS A 130 23.88 -13.50 -15.91
CA LYS A 130 23.78 -14.96 -15.68
C LYS A 130 24.97 -15.38 -14.80
N LYS A 131 24.70 -16.13 -13.74
CA LYS A 131 25.39 -17.37 -13.39
C LYS A 131 24.58 -18.12 -12.34
#